data_AF-A0A965VQA3-F1
#
_entry.id   AF-A0A965VQA3-F1
#
_cell.length_a   1.000
_cell.length_b   1.000
_cell.length_c   1.000
_cell.angle_alpha   90.00
_cell.angle_beta   90.00
_cell.angle_gamma   90.00
#
_symmetry.space_group_name_H-M   'P 1'
#
loop_
_entity.id
_entity.type
_entity.pdbx_description
1 polymer ?
#
loop_
_entity_poly.entity_id
_entity_poly.type
_entity_poly.pdbx_seq_one_letter_code
_entity_poly.pdbx_strand_id
1 'polypeptide(L)' 'MEPKIRLGILSELKVPTDNRTPLSPEQCVQLLKAYPQLEIVVAPSSLRCFDDQSYSNAGIPVHNDLSFLAYQKEASL' A
#
# COMPACT_ATOMS: atom_id res chain seq x y z
N MET A 1 -1.90 -20.12 12.49
CA MET A 1 -2.17 -19.08 11.46
C MET A 1 -0.82 -18.72 10.88
N GLU A 2 -0.67 -18.81 9.55
CA GLU A 2 0.56 -18.37 8.88
C GLU A 2 0.75 -16.85 9.08
N PRO A 3 2.00 -16.36 9.17
CA PRO A 3 2.27 -14.94 9.34
C PRO A 3 1.81 -14.17 8.10
N LYS A 4 0.89 -13.22 8.30
CA LYS A 4 0.44 -12.31 7.24
C LYS A 4 1.46 -11.21 7.02
N ILE A 5 1.91 -11.04 5.78
CA ILE A 5 2.78 -9.93 5.37
C ILE A 5 1.87 -8.78 4.98
N ARG A 6 2.12 -7.58 5.49
CA ARG A 6 1.31 -6.41 5.16
C ARG A 6 2.16 -5.31 4.52
N LEU A 7 1.68 -4.76 3.40
CA LEU A 7 2.32 -3.67 2.68
C LEU A 7 1.45 -2.42 2.71
N GLY A 8 2.06 -1.30 3.06
CA GLY A 8 1.45 0.02 3.07
C GLY A 8 2.02 0.87 1.95
N ILE A 9 1.17 1.36 1.04
CA ILE A 9 1.57 2.36 0.04
C ILE A 9 1.25 3.74 0.62
N LEU A 10 2.28 4.48 1.02
CA LEU A 10 2.14 5.83 1.56
C LEU A 10 2.02 6.88 0.44
N SER A 11 1.38 7.99 0.76
CA SER A 11 1.35 9.17 -0.12
C SER A 11 2.72 9.82 -0.19
N GLU A 12 3.17 10.20 -1.39
CA GLU A 12 4.40 10.98 -1.56
C GLU A 12 4.25 12.37 -0.91
N LEU A 13 5.30 12.80 -0.19
CA LEU A 13 5.34 14.06 0.55
C LEU A 13 6.47 14.99 0.05
N LYS A 14 7.29 14.53 -0.91
CA LYS A 14 8.41 15.29 -1.46
C LYS A 14 7.95 16.46 -2.35
N VAL A 15 8.70 17.56 -2.28
CA VAL A 15 8.55 18.75 -3.16
C VAL A 15 9.85 18.97 -3.95
N PRO A 16 9.81 19.16 -5.28
CA PRO A 16 8.64 19.15 -6.15
C PRO A 16 8.00 17.76 -6.21
N THR A 17 6.69 17.75 -6.38
CA THR A 17 5.85 16.56 -6.26
C THR A 17 6.22 15.49 -7.28
N ASP A 18 6.43 14.27 -6.80
CA ASP A 18 6.63 13.10 -7.64
C ASP A 18 5.32 12.32 -7.73
N ASN A 19 4.73 12.24 -8.93
CA ASN A 19 3.44 11.61 -9.13
C ASN A 19 3.54 10.08 -9.29
N ARG A 20 4.74 9.51 -9.20
CA ARG A 20 4.96 8.07 -9.33
C ARG A 20 4.43 7.34 -8.09
N THR A 21 3.88 6.16 -8.31
CA THR A 21 3.50 5.22 -7.26
C THR A 21 4.45 4.01 -7.31
N PRO A 22 4.79 3.39 -6.17
CA PRO A 22 5.60 2.16 -6.16
C PRO A 22 4.88 0.96 -6.80
N LEU A 23 3.55 0.91 -6.73
CA LEU A 23 2.74 -0.17 -7.31
C LEU A 23 1.47 0.40 -7.96
N SER A 24 1.16 -0.05 -9.17
CA SER A 24 -0.12 0.20 -9.83
C SER A 24 -1.24 -0.67 -9.22
N PRO A 25 -2.52 -0.30 -9.38
CA PRO A 25 -3.65 -1.14 -8.96
C PRO A 25 -3.56 -2.58 -9.51
N GLU A 26 -3.17 -2.73 -10.78
CA GLU A 26 -3.03 -4.04 -11.43
C GLU A 26 -1.91 -4.86 -10.79
N GLN A 27 -0.77 -4.23 -10.47
CA GLN A 27 0.34 -4.90 -9.81
C GLN A 27 -0.04 -5.35 -8.39
N CYS A 28 -0.81 -4.55 -7.66
CA CYS A 28 -1.35 -4.95 -6.37
C CYS A 28 -2.24 -6.19 -6.49
N VAL A 29 -3.13 -6.25 -7.49
CA VAL A 29 -3.97 -7.43 -7.74
C VAL A 29 -3.12 -8.66 -8.09
N GLN A 30 -2.08 -8.50 -8.90
CA GLN A 30 -1.16 -9.60 -9.24
C GLN A 30 -0.44 -10.13 -8.00
N LEU A 31 0.05 -9.23 -7.13
CA LEU A 31 0.72 -9.61 -5.89
C LEU A 31 -0.21 -10.32 -4.91
N LEU A 32 -1.44 -9.83 -4.74
CA LEU A 32 -2.45 -10.47 -3.89
C LEU A 32 -2.83 -11.88 -4.39
N LYS A 33 -2.79 -12.10 -5.72
CA LYS A 33 -2.99 -13.44 -6.31
C LYS A 33 -1.77 -14.35 -6.13
N ALA A 34 -0.57 -13.81 -6.25
CA ALA A 34 0.68 -14.57 -6.14
C ALA A 34 1.03 -14.93 -4.69
N TYR A 35 0.63 -14.09 -3.73
CA TYR A 35 0.95 -14.23 -2.31
C TYR A 35 -0.34 -14.14 -1.48
N PRO A 36 -1.04 -15.26 -1.24
CA PRO A 36 -2.29 -15.27 -0.47
C PRO A 36 -2.15 -14.75 0.98
N GLN A 37 -0.94 -14.77 1.54
CA GLN A 37 -0.60 -14.22 2.85
C GLN A 37 -0.35 -12.71 2.86
N LEU A 38 -0.40 -12.06 1.68
CA LEU A 38 -0.14 -10.65 1.52
C LEU A 38 -1.41 -9.83 1.70
N GLU A 39 -1.34 -8.77 2.50
CA GLU A 39 -2.35 -7.72 2.58
C GLU A 39 -1.73 -6.41 2.09
N ILE A 40 -2.41 -5.72 1.17
CA ILE A 40 -1.97 -4.42 0.66
C ILE A 40 -2.99 -3.37 1.09
N VAL A 41 -2.52 -2.27 1.67
CA VAL A 41 -3.35 -1.12 2.02
C VAL A 41 -2.70 0.15 1.48
N VAL A 42 -3.51 1.07 1.00
CA VAL A 42 -3.05 2.27 0.30
C VAL A 42 -3.52 3.51 1.05
N ALA A 43 -2.63 4.46 1.28
CA ALA A 43 -3.00 5.77 1.79
C ALA A 43 -3.64 6.61 0.66
N PRO A 44 -4.68 7.41 0.97
CA PRO A 44 -5.29 8.30 0.00
C PRO A 44 -4.30 9.36 -0.47
N SER A 45 -4.33 9.72 -1.75
CA SER A 45 -3.48 10.79 -2.28
C SER A 45 -4.07 11.44 -3.53
N SER A 46 -3.99 12.76 -3.58
CA SER A 46 -4.49 13.60 -4.69
C SER A 46 -3.45 13.89 -5.77
N LEU A 47 -2.19 13.46 -5.58
CA LEU A 47 -1.04 13.87 -6.41
C LEU A 47 -0.46 12.70 -7.24
N ARG A 48 -0.77 11.46 -6.88
CA ARG A 48 -0.36 10.22 -7.55
C ARG A 48 -0.98 10.07 -8.96
N CYS A 49 -0.35 9.28 -9.83
CA CYS A 49 -0.84 9.06 -11.20
C CYS A 49 -2.08 8.15 -11.33
N PHE A 50 -2.41 7.38 -10.29
CA PHE A 50 -3.62 6.54 -10.23
C PHE A 50 -4.50 6.99 -9.09
N ASP A 51 -5.76 7.31 -9.34
CA ASP A 51 -6.67 7.76 -8.28
C ASP A 51 -6.98 6.66 -7.24
N ASP A 52 -7.44 7.08 -6.06
CA ASP A 52 -7.82 6.16 -4.98
C ASP A 52 -9.00 5.25 -5.39
N GLN A 53 -9.83 5.70 -6.34
CA GLN A 53 -10.94 4.92 -6.88
C GLN A 53 -10.44 3.69 -7.66
N SER A 54 -9.33 3.80 -8.39
CA SER A 54 -8.72 2.70 -9.13
C SER A 54 -8.28 1.57 -8.20
N TYR A 55 -7.73 1.91 -7.03
CA TYR A 55 -7.38 0.92 -6.01
C TYR A 55 -8.61 0.30 -5.38
N SER A 56 -9.61 1.12 -5.04
CA SER A 56 -10.88 0.64 -4.48
C SER A 56 -11.61 -0.31 -5.43
N ASN A 57 -11.65 0.02 -6.73
CA ASN A 57 -12.24 -0.81 -7.79
C ASN A 57 -11.48 -2.13 -7.98
N ALA A 58 -10.17 -2.13 -7.73
CA ALA A 58 -9.34 -3.32 -7.74
C ALA A 58 -9.47 -4.18 -6.45
N GLY A 59 -10.32 -3.77 -5.50
CA GLY A 59 -10.54 -4.46 -4.23
C GLY A 59 -9.44 -4.20 -3.19
N ILE A 60 -8.64 -3.15 -3.38
CA ILE A 60 -7.54 -2.79 -2.50
C ILE A 60 -8.05 -1.74 -1.50
N PRO A 61 -7.96 -1.97 -0.18
CA PRO A 61 -8.39 -1.01 0.82
C PRO A 61 -7.59 0.29 0.74
N VAL A 62 -8.30 1.41 0.63
CA VAL A 62 -7.74 2.75 0.79
C VAL A 62 -8.04 3.23 2.21
N HIS A 63 -7.01 3.54 2.99
CA HIS A 63 -7.14 3.89 4.40
C HIS A 63 -6.19 5.03 4.78
N ASN A 64 -6.70 6.05 5.48
CA ASN A 64 -5.93 7.24 5.83
C ASN A 64 -4.88 6.98 6.91
N ASP A 65 -5.18 6.06 7.82
CA ASP A 65 -4.23 5.62 8.84
C ASP A 65 -3.64 4.26 8.46
N LEU A 66 -2.31 4.21 8.33
CA LEU A 66 -1.53 2.99 8.09
C LEU A 66 -0.70 2.57 9.32
N SER A 67 -0.91 3.20 10.48
CA SER A 67 -0.13 2.93 11.71
C SER A 67 -0.25 1.48 12.20
N PHE A 68 -1.31 0.78 11.81
CA PHE A 68 -1.50 -0.65 12.10
C PHE A 68 -0.58 -1.58 11.31
N LEU A 69 0.15 -1.06 10.30
CA LEU A 69 1.16 -1.76 9.52
C LEU A 69 2.56 -1.72 10.17
N ALA A 70 2.64 -1.24 11.42
CA ALA A 70 3.89 -1.00 12.12
C ALA A 70 4.95 -2.08 11.88
N TYR A 71 6.10 -1.61 11.38
CA TYR A 71 7.32 -2.40 11.28
C TYR A 71 7.75 -2.83 12.68
N GLN A 72 7.65 -4.13 12.99
CA GLN A 72 8.32 -4.68 14.16
C GLN A 72 9.82 -4.66 13.87
N LYS A 73 10.46 -3.54 14.22
CA LYS A 73 11.91 -3.51 14.36
C LYS A 73 12.21 -4.47 15.51
N GLU A 74 12.79 -5.64 15.22
CA GLU A 74 13.40 -6.44 16.29
C GLU A 74 14.30 -5.50 17.06
N ALA A 75 13.92 -5.24 18.31
CA ALA A 75 14.75 -4.53 19.26
C ALA A 75 15.92 -5.46 19.54
N SER A 76 16.98 -5.34 18.74
CA SER A 76 18.25 -5.95 19.05
C SER A 76 18.81 -5.20 20.26
N LEU A 77 18.70 -5.83 21.43
CA LEU A 77 19.46 -5.53 22.64
C LEU A 77 19.72 -6.85 23.37
#